data_AF-A0A9D7TW05-F1
#
_entry.id   AF-A0A9D7TW05-F1
#
_cell.length_a   1.000
_cell.length_b   1.000
_cell.length_c   1.000
_cell.angle_alpha   90.00
_cell.angle_beta   90.00
_cell.angle_gamma   90.00
#
_symmetry.space_group_name_H-M   'P 1'
#
loop_
_entity.id
_entity.type
_entity.pdbx_description
1 polymer ?
#
loop_
_entity_poly.entity_id
_entity_poly.type
_entity_poly.pdbx_seq_one_letter_code
_entity_poly.pdbx_strand_id
1 'polypeptide(L)'
;MKKVYFLLLLVLGSMGVWGQVLTENFSYTAGQPITANGWTAHNAAGTNAITVTSPGLTYAGHPGSGVGNAVTMTTTGEDDNKALSSAITTGSAYTSFLVNVSAAQATGDYFVGLLATTSTFPIRIYAKSTTGGFSLGLVRMALQESVMKQL
;
A
#
# COMPACT_ATOMS: atom_id res chain seq x y z
N MET A 1 44.32 -1.78 -23.24
CA MET A 1 44.15 -1.59 -21.78
C MET A 1 43.01 -0.64 -21.42
N LYS A 2 42.89 0.57 -22.00
CA LYS A 2 41.80 1.54 -21.69
C LYS A 2 40.36 1.01 -21.85
N LYS A 3 40.12 0.12 -22.83
CA LYS A 3 38.80 -0.49 -23.09
C LYS A 3 38.36 -1.52 -22.04
N VAL A 4 39.32 -2.16 -21.35
CA VAL A 4 39.04 -3.16 -20.30
C VAL A 4 38.53 -2.47 -19.03
N TYR A 5 39.10 -1.30 -18.68
CA TYR A 5 38.63 -0.50 -17.54
C TYR A 5 37.22 0.05 -17.76
N PHE A 6 36.87 0.45 -18.99
CA PHE A 6 35.53 0.91 -19.32
C PHE A 6 34.48 -0.21 -19.19
N LEU A 7 34.83 -1.44 -19.61
CA LEU A 7 33.97 -2.61 -19.44
C LEU A 7 33.80 -2.98 -17.96
N LEU A 8 34.86 -2.86 -17.15
CA LEU A 8 34.80 -3.08 -15.70
C LEU A 8 33.89 -2.05 -15.00
N LEU A 9 33.95 -0.77 -15.42
CA LEU A 9 33.09 0.31 -14.90
C LEU A 9 31.60 0.11 -15.24
N LEU A 10 31.29 -0.42 -16.42
CA LEU A 10 29.91 -0.74 -16.82
C LEU A 10 29.31 -1.91 -16.02
N VAL A 11 30.13 -2.90 -15.65
CA VAL A 11 29.71 -4.05 -14.83
C VAL A 11 29.62 -3.69 -13.33
N LEU A 12 30.42 -2.74 -12.85
CA LEU A 12 30.33 -2.23 -11.48
C LEU A 12 29.16 -1.24 -11.27
N GLY A 13 28.69 -0.60 -12.35
CA GLY A 13 27.55 0.33 -12.31
C GLY A 13 26.17 -0.35 -12.29
N SER A 14 26.09 -1.67 -12.41
CA SER A 14 24.81 -2.40 -12.43
C SER A 14 24.30 -2.82 -11.05
N MET A 15 24.79 -2.20 -9.98
CA MET A 15 24.12 -2.33 -8.67
C MET A 15 22.76 -1.64 -8.78
N GLY A 16 21.71 -2.43 -9.01
CA GLY A 16 20.34 -1.93 -9.07
C GLY A 16 20.00 -1.22 -7.77
N VAL A 17 19.94 0.11 -7.79
CA VAL A 17 19.38 0.89 -6.70
C VAL A 17 17.88 0.81 -6.87
N TRP A 18 17.24 -0.11 -6.15
CA TRP A 18 15.79 -0.21 -6.15
C TRP A 18 15.23 0.93 -5.28
N GLY A 19 14.54 1.89 -5.90
CA GLY A 19 13.74 2.88 -5.17
C GLY A 19 12.48 2.30 -4.52
N GLN A 20 12.22 1.02 -4.74
CA GLN A 20 11.09 0.31 -4.16
C GLN A 20 11.34 -0.02 -2.69
N VAL A 21 10.51 0.55 -1.83
CA VAL A 21 10.60 0.35 -0.37
C VAL A 21 9.64 -0.73 0.15
N LEU A 22 8.66 -1.13 -0.67
CA LEU A 22 7.71 -2.19 -0.35
C LEU A 22 7.15 -2.83 -1.63
N THR A 23 7.05 -4.16 -1.62
CA THR A 23 6.10 -4.89 -2.45
C THR A 23 5.39 -5.90 -1.57
N GLU A 24 4.07 -5.90 -1.66
CA GLU A 24 3.21 -6.86 -0.98
C GLU A 24 2.35 -7.55 -2.04
N ASN A 25 2.54 -8.87 -2.18
CA ASN A 25 1.77 -9.73 -3.08
C ASN A 25 0.87 -10.70 -2.29
N PHE A 26 0.79 -10.54 -0.97
CA PHE A 26 0.09 -11.40 -0.03
C PHE A 26 0.39 -12.89 -0.25
N SER A 27 1.64 -13.22 -0.56
CA SER A 27 2.10 -14.59 -0.88
C SER A 27 2.24 -15.44 0.40
N TYR A 28 1.13 -15.55 1.11
CA TYR A 28 0.94 -16.22 2.38
C TYR A 28 -0.13 -17.32 2.23
N THR A 29 -0.31 -18.15 3.24
CA THR A 29 -1.34 -19.19 3.25
C THR A 29 -2.74 -18.56 3.24
N ALA A 30 -3.62 -18.99 2.33
CA ALA A 30 -5.00 -18.53 2.27
C ALA A 30 -5.76 -18.82 3.58
N GLY A 31 -6.64 -17.91 3.97
CA GLY A 31 -7.40 -17.97 5.23
C GLY A 31 -6.62 -17.52 6.48
N GLN A 32 -5.30 -17.35 6.41
CA GLN A 32 -4.54 -16.78 7.53
C GLN A 32 -4.77 -15.28 7.65
N PRO A 33 -4.81 -14.73 8.86
CA PRO A 33 -4.78 -13.28 9.06
C PRO A 33 -3.42 -12.72 8.59
N ILE A 34 -3.43 -11.54 7.99
CA ILE A 34 -2.17 -10.91 7.52
C ILE A 34 -1.27 -10.48 8.69
N THR A 35 -1.82 -10.32 9.89
CA THR A 35 -1.05 -10.08 11.12
C THR A 35 -0.10 -11.23 11.48
N ALA A 36 -0.39 -12.47 11.04
CA ALA A 36 0.55 -13.58 11.14
C ALA A 36 1.73 -13.48 10.14
N ASN A 37 1.71 -12.50 9.25
CA ASN A 37 2.61 -12.37 8.11
C ASN A 37 3.29 -10.98 8.05
N GLY A 38 3.62 -10.45 9.23
CA GLY A 38 4.38 -9.20 9.38
C GLY A 38 3.59 -7.93 9.14
N TRP A 39 2.25 -8.00 9.13
CA TRP A 39 1.38 -6.85 9.36
C TRP A 39 1.10 -6.71 10.86
N THR A 40 0.73 -5.51 11.29
CA THR A 40 0.37 -5.22 12.69
C THR A 40 -1.02 -4.60 12.74
N ALA A 41 -1.93 -5.20 13.49
CA ALA A 41 -3.20 -4.57 13.82
C ALA A 41 -2.95 -3.42 14.78
N HIS A 42 -3.27 -2.19 14.36
CA HIS A 42 -3.13 -1.00 15.20
C HIS A 42 -4.48 -0.46 15.67
N ASN A 43 -5.59 -0.92 15.09
CA ASN A 43 -6.94 -0.57 15.52
C ASN A 43 -7.85 -1.81 15.47
N ALA A 44 -8.76 -1.91 16.44
CA ALA A 44 -9.78 -2.97 16.55
C ALA A 44 -9.29 -4.43 16.36
N ALA A 45 -8.05 -4.73 16.77
CA ALA A 45 -7.39 -6.02 16.58
C ALA A 45 -8.29 -7.22 16.94
N GLY A 46 -8.38 -8.18 16.02
CA GLY A 46 -9.21 -9.38 16.13
C GLY A 46 -10.68 -9.20 15.72
N THR A 47 -11.13 -7.98 15.44
CA THR A 47 -12.48 -7.71 14.94
C THR A 47 -12.49 -7.79 13.42
N ASN A 48 -13.20 -8.77 12.84
CA ASN A 48 -13.28 -8.97 11.38
C ASN A 48 -11.88 -8.95 10.74
N ALA A 49 -11.00 -9.85 11.21
CA ALA A 49 -9.60 -9.86 10.84
C ALA A 49 -9.37 -9.91 9.32
N ILE A 50 -8.35 -9.19 8.85
CA ILE A 50 -8.02 -9.13 7.42
C ILE A 50 -7.29 -10.42 7.05
N THR A 51 -7.93 -11.25 6.21
CA THR A 51 -7.42 -12.57 5.85
C THR A 51 -7.03 -12.67 4.38
N VAL A 52 -6.03 -13.52 4.13
CA VAL A 52 -5.50 -13.80 2.79
C VAL A 52 -6.55 -14.56 1.99
N THR A 53 -6.92 -14.04 0.82
CA THR A 53 -7.88 -14.64 -0.10
C THR A 53 -7.17 -15.12 -1.35
N SER A 54 -7.44 -16.35 -1.78
CA SER A 54 -6.89 -16.94 -3.00
C SER A 54 -8.00 -17.16 -4.05
N PRO A 55 -7.72 -17.00 -5.35
CA PRO A 55 -6.44 -16.57 -5.95
C PRO A 55 -6.22 -15.05 -5.84
N GLY A 56 -5.04 -14.58 -6.24
CA GLY A 56 -4.75 -13.16 -6.41
C GLY A 56 -5.58 -12.51 -7.52
N LEU A 57 -5.59 -11.17 -7.52
CA LEU A 57 -6.31 -10.39 -8.52
C LEU A 57 -5.64 -10.48 -9.90
N THR A 58 -6.47 -10.44 -10.94
CA THR A 58 -6.00 -10.41 -12.33
C THR A 58 -6.45 -9.12 -13.01
N TYR A 59 -5.56 -8.54 -13.82
CA TYR A 59 -5.86 -7.38 -14.66
C TYR A 59 -5.00 -7.45 -15.92
N ALA A 60 -5.64 -7.67 -17.05
CA ALA A 60 -4.95 -7.93 -18.31
C ALA A 60 -3.95 -6.80 -18.65
N GLY A 61 -2.72 -7.19 -19.00
CA GLY A 61 -1.64 -6.26 -19.34
C GLY A 61 -0.90 -5.65 -18.14
N HIS A 62 -1.29 -5.91 -16.90
CA HIS A 62 -0.55 -5.43 -15.73
C HIS A 62 0.54 -6.44 -15.28
N PRO A 63 1.78 -5.99 -15.05
CA PRO A 63 2.90 -6.88 -14.67
C PRO A 63 2.69 -7.69 -13.40
N GLY A 64 1.89 -7.17 -12.45
CA GLY A 64 1.52 -7.86 -11.21
C GLY A 64 0.24 -8.72 -11.29
N SER A 65 -0.34 -8.92 -12.47
CA SER A 65 -1.57 -9.70 -12.64
C SER A 65 -1.35 -11.18 -12.31
N GLY A 66 -2.20 -11.75 -11.45
CA GLY A 66 -2.13 -13.18 -11.09
C GLY A 66 -0.91 -13.55 -10.24
N VAL A 67 -0.22 -12.56 -9.67
CA VAL A 67 0.92 -12.77 -8.76
C VAL A 67 0.40 -12.88 -7.33
N GLY A 68 0.80 -13.94 -6.62
CA GLY A 68 0.46 -14.14 -5.21
C GLY A 68 -1.04 -14.35 -4.95
N ASN A 69 -1.51 -13.83 -3.83
CA ASN A 69 -2.91 -13.86 -3.42
C ASN A 69 -3.46 -12.43 -3.31
N ALA A 70 -4.56 -12.25 -2.59
CA ALA A 70 -5.15 -10.96 -2.26
C ALA A 70 -5.54 -10.93 -0.77
N VAL A 71 -6.12 -9.81 -0.34
CA VAL A 71 -6.90 -9.72 0.90
C VAL A 71 -8.30 -9.24 0.55
N THR A 72 -9.30 -9.75 1.27
CA THR A 72 -10.69 -9.29 1.11
C THR A 72 -11.12 -8.52 2.34
N MET A 73 -11.68 -7.34 2.14
CA MET A 73 -12.30 -6.52 3.18
C MET A 73 -13.81 -6.54 2.96
N THR A 74 -14.60 -6.91 3.98
CA THR A 74 -16.04 -7.14 3.84
C THR A 74 -16.89 -6.19 4.67
N THR A 75 -16.49 -5.92 5.91
CA THR A 75 -17.18 -5.06 6.86
C THR A 75 -16.17 -4.26 7.68
N THR A 76 -16.63 -3.25 8.42
CA THR A 76 -15.80 -2.56 9.41
C THR A 76 -15.13 -3.57 10.35
N GLY A 77 -13.83 -3.44 10.54
CA GLY A 77 -13.02 -4.39 11.28
C GLY A 77 -11.74 -3.75 11.80
N GLU A 78 -10.69 -4.54 11.85
CA GLU A 78 -9.36 -4.08 12.20
C GLU A 78 -8.71 -3.24 11.09
N ASP A 79 -7.81 -2.36 11.51
CA ASP A 79 -6.88 -1.69 10.60
C ASP A 79 -5.48 -2.25 10.82
N ASP A 80 -4.89 -2.76 9.74
CA ASP A 80 -3.56 -3.35 9.74
C ASP A 80 -2.56 -2.48 8.99
N ASN A 81 -1.36 -2.32 9.53
CA ASN A 81 -0.28 -1.60 8.88
C ASN A 81 0.95 -2.48 8.68
N LYS A 82 1.67 -2.24 7.58
CA LYS A 82 3.00 -2.78 7.33
C LYS A 82 3.99 -1.64 7.32
N ALA A 83 5.03 -1.74 8.15
CA ALA A 83 6.09 -0.75 8.16
C ALA A 83 6.91 -0.84 6.86
N LEU A 84 7.31 0.32 6.33
CA LEU A 84 8.33 0.37 5.29
C LEU A 84 9.68 -0.03 5.89
N SER A 85 10.52 -0.70 5.09
CA SER A 85 11.88 -1.08 5.52
C SER A 85 12.77 0.13 5.84
N SER A 86 12.49 1.27 5.22
CA SER A 86 13.15 2.54 5.46
C SER A 86 12.17 3.71 5.30
N ALA A 87 12.30 4.73 6.15
CA ALA A 87 11.52 5.95 6.02
C ALA A 87 11.89 6.72 4.74
N ILE A 88 10.88 7.23 4.03
CA ILE A 88 11.07 8.13 2.88
C ILE A 88 11.08 9.56 3.42
N THR A 89 12.26 10.17 3.50
CA THR A 89 12.46 11.51 4.08
C THR A 89 12.70 12.61 3.05
N THR A 90 12.95 12.25 1.80
CA THR A 90 13.19 13.18 0.68
C THR A 90 12.58 12.63 -0.61
N GLY A 91 12.32 13.51 -1.59
CA GLY A 91 11.77 13.13 -2.89
C GLY A 91 10.27 12.83 -2.87
N SER A 92 9.80 12.10 -3.88
CA SER A 92 8.40 11.68 -4.02
C SER A 92 8.27 10.17 -3.88
N ALA A 93 7.22 9.74 -3.17
CA ALA A 93 6.83 8.34 -3.06
C ALA A 93 5.67 8.04 -4.00
N TYR A 94 5.70 6.88 -4.65
CA TYR A 94 4.64 6.39 -5.51
C TYR A 94 4.12 5.06 -4.95
N THR A 95 2.81 4.88 -5.01
CA THR A 95 2.15 3.62 -4.63
C THR A 95 1.21 3.19 -5.75
N SER A 96 1.12 1.89 -5.97
CA SER A 96 0.23 1.27 -6.95
C SER A 96 -0.23 -0.07 -6.41
N PHE A 97 -1.48 -0.42 -6.66
CA PHE A 97 -2.08 -1.68 -6.25
C PHE A 97 -3.18 -2.08 -7.23
N LEU A 98 -3.48 -3.38 -7.31
CA LEU A 98 -4.69 -3.88 -7.94
C LEU A 98 -5.80 -3.88 -6.90
N VAL A 99 -6.99 -3.42 -7.27
CA VAL A 99 -8.18 -3.42 -6.41
C VAL A 99 -9.38 -3.92 -7.20
N ASN A 100 -10.18 -4.76 -6.57
CA ASN A 100 -11.50 -5.16 -7.06
C ASN A 100 -12.55 -4.67 -6.06
N VAL A 101 -13.37 -3.71 -6.47
CA VAL A 101 -14.43 -3.16 -5.62
C VAL A 101 -15.74 -3.86 -5.97
N SER A 102 -16.23 -4.69 -5.05
CA SER A 102 -17.54 -5.37 -5.18
C SER A 102 -18.66 -4.64 -4.43
N ALA A 103 -18.32 -3.88 -3.38
CA ALA A 103 -19.25 -3.07 -2.60
C ALA A 103 -18.52 -1.86 -2.00
N ALA A 104 -19.26 -0.77 -1.83
CA ALA A 104 -18.85 0.41 -1.08
C ALA A 104 -20.08 1.22 -0.63
N GLN A 105 -19.99 1.93 0.48
CA GLN A 105 -21.03 2.83 0.98
C GLN A 105 -21.15 4.08 0.08
N ALA A 106 -22.36 4.65 0.04
CA ALA A 106 -22.62 5.90 -0.68
C ALA A 106 -21.91 7.12 -0.02
N THR A 107 -21.53 6.98 1.25
CA THR A 107 -20.72 7.94 2.01
C THR A 107 -19.21 7.72 1.84
N GLY A 108 -18.81 6.58 1.28
CA GLY A 108 -17.42 6.20 1.02
C GLY A 108 -16.80 5.33 2.11
N ASP A 109 -16.05 4.33 1.68
CA ASP A 109 -15.24 3.44 2.52
C ASP A 109 -13.76 3.66 2.23
N TYR A 110 -12.97 3.82 3.29
CA TYR A 110 -11.52 3.85 3.20
C TYR A 110 -10.97 2.41 3.17
N PHE A 111 -9.97 2.15 2.34
CA PHE A 111 -9.37 0.81 2.22
C PHE A 111 -7.85 0.79 2.11
N VAL A 112 -7.19 1.92 1.84
CA VAL A 112 -5.71 2.05 1.83
C VAL A 112 -5.29 3.40 2.37
N GLY A 113 -4.35 3.42 3.29
CA GLY A 113 -3.75 4.66 3.80
C GLY A 113 -2.24 4.61 3.83
N LEU A 114 -1.65 5.79 3.66
CA LEU A 114 -0.23 6.01 3.82
C LEU A 114 -0.05 6.79 5.11
N LEU A 115 0.63 6.14 6.06
CA LEU A 115 0.76 6.62 7.43
C LEU A 115 2.07 7.37 7.61
N ALA A 116 2.03 8.50 8.31
CA ALA A 116 3.23 9.14 8.86
C ALA A 116 3.61 8.52 10.22
N THR A 117 2.59 8.16 11.01
CA THR A 117 2.69 7.40 12.26
C THR A 117 1.50 6.45 12.34
N THR A 118 1.48 5.52 13.30
CA THR A 118 0.38 4.56 13.50
C THR A 118 -0.99 5.22 13.75
N SER A 119 -1.04 6.49 14.09
CA SER A 119 -2.26 7.27 14.35
C SER A 119 -2.46 8.45 13.39
N THR A 120 -1.54 8.67 12.45
CA THR A 120 -1.58 9.82 11.54
C THR A 120 -1.61 9.34 10.09
N PHE A 121 -2.75 9.56 9.43
CA PHE A 121 -3.03 9.14 8.05
C PHE A 121 -3.05 10.36 7.12
N PRO A 122 -1.88 10.89 6.72
CA PRO A 122 -1.82 12.04 5.83
C PRO A 122 -2.49 11.78 4.49
N ILE A 123 -2.56 10.53 4.04
CA ILE A 123 -3.22 10.15 2.79
C ILE A 123 -4.09 8.93 3.03
N ARG A 124 -5.34 9.01 2.58
CA ARG A 124 -6.32 7.93 2.62
C ARG A 124 -7.03 7.80 1.30
N ILE A 125 -7.20 6.57 0.82
CA ILE A 125 -7.85 6.24 -0.44
C ILE A 125 -9.20 5.60 -0.14
N TYR A 126 -10.22 6.05 -0.86
CA TYR A 126 -11.61 5.70 -0.67
C TYR A 126 -12.24 5.13 -1.92
N ALA A 127 -13.19 4.23 -1.74
CA ALA A 127 -14.16 3.82 -2.75
C ALA A 127 -15.55 4.26 -2.29
N LYS A 128 -16.37 4.75 -3.22
CA LYS A 128 -17.75 5.16 -2.96
C LYS A 128 -18.65 4.57 -4.03
N SER A 129 -19.80 4.01 -3.64
CA SER A 129 -20.82 3.61 -4.61
C SER A 129 -21.50 4.80 -5.25
N THR A 130 -21.78 4.66 -6.53
CA THR A 130 -22.45 5.65 -7.39
C THR A 130 -23.43 4.93 -8.32
N THR A 131 -24.31 5.68 -8.96
CA THR A 131 -25.16 5.12 -10.01
C THR A 131 -24.28 4.59 -11.14
N GLY A 132 -24.32 3.28 -11.38
CA GLY A 132 -23.55 2.63 -12.45
C GLY A 132 -22.15 2.16 -12.09
N GLY A 133 -21.73 2.22 -10.82
CA GLY A 133 -20.45 1.66 -10.38
C GLY A 133 -19.85 2.34 -9.15
N PHE A 134 -18.54 2.51 -9.15
CA PHE A 134 -17.79 3.06 -8.01
C PHE A 134 -16.93 4.25 -8.44
N SER A 135 -16.80 5.23 -7.55
CA SER A 135 -15.82 6.31 -7.65
C SER A 135 -14.67 6.05 -6.68
N LEU A 136 -13.44 6.25 -7.15
CA LEU A 136 -12.25 6.25 -6.29
C LEU A 136 -11.85 7.69 -5.97
N GLY A 137 -11.50 7.93 -4.72
CA GLY A 137 -11.08 9.25 -4.24
C GLY A 137 -9.91 9.15 -3.28
N LEU A 138 -9.21 10.27 -3.10
CA LEU A 138 -8.13 10.39 -2.12
C LEU A 138 -8.37 11.63 -1.25
N VAL A 139 -8.10 11.50 0.04
CA VAL A 139 -8.08 12.61 0.98
C VAL A 139 -6.64 12.83 1.41
N ARG A 140 -6.23 14.10 1.41
CA ARG A 140 -5.01 14.56 2.06
C ARG A 140 -5.37 15.27 3.36
N MET A 141 -4.75 14.87 4.46
CA MET A 141 -4.81 15.65 5.70
C MET A 141 -3.97 16.92 5.51
N ALA A 142 -4.56 18.09 5.78
CA ALA A 142 -3.78 19.31 5.91
C ALA A 142 -2.93 19.18 7.18
N LEU A 143 -1.60 19.16 7.04
CA LEU A 143 -0.73 19.37 8.18
C LEU A 143 -0.98 20.81 8.63
N GLN A 144 -1.46 20.99 9.85
CA GLN A 144 -1.58 22.31 10.43
C GLN A 144 -0.16 22.85 10.59
N GLU A 145 0.25 23.80 9.75
CA GLU A 145 1.47 24.56 10.01
C GLU A 145 1.23 25.29 11.32
N SER A 146 1.84 24.78 12.40
CA SER A 146 1.90 25.48 13.66
C SER A 146 2.43 26.88 13.37
N VAL A 147 1.60 27.88 13.66
CA VAL A 147 1.89 29.29 13.48
C VAL A 147 3.04 29.66 14.42
N MET A 148 4.28 29.49 13.95
CA MET A 148 5.46 30.14 14.54
C MET A 148 5.62 31.54 13.92
N LYS A 149 4.54 32.33 13.95
CA LYS A 149 4.57 33.77 13.76
C LYS A 149 3.98 34.39 15.02
N GLN A 150 4.79 35.21 15.69
CA GLN A 150 4.57 35.87 17.00
C GLN A 150 4.99 34.93 18.14
N LEU A 151 6.11 35.14 18.84
CA LEU A 151 6.71 36.37 19.35
C LEU A 151 8.24 36.39 19.19
#